data_AF-A0A8H3F1X6-F1
#
_entry.id   AF-A0A8H3F1X6-F1
#
_cell.length_a   1.000
_cell.length_b   1.000
_cell.length_c   1.000
_cell.angle_alpha   90.00
_cell.angle_beta   90.00
_cell.angle_gamma   90.00
#
_symmetry.space_group_name_H-M   'P 1'
#
loop_
_entity.id
_entity.type
_entity.pdbx_description
1 polymer ?
#
loop_
_entity_poly.entity_id
_entity_poly.type
_entity_poly.pdbx_seq_one_letter_code
_entity_poly.pdbx_strand_id
1 'polypeptide(L)'
;MLSGIGPRATLEKYSIPMLSKLAGVGQSLWDQLLFSKTHPDHSAHSTEIEYATGTSITPNGNDLALIEAALSAPVLRGNVTIASADISTPPVIDMAWLTDPADADAQVAVAAVKRMREAFASIANITLGQELAPGPDIQSDAEILAYIRKTSVTIYHAAATCAMGKRGDSNAVVDS
;
A
#
# COMPACT_ATOMS: atom_id res chain seq x y z
N MET A 1 -10.78 16.03 -13.15
CA MET A 1 -9.93 16.30 -14.33
C MET A 1 -10.75 16.50 -15.59
N LEU A 2 -11.35 15.46 -16.20
CA LEU A 2 -12.08 15.56 -17.48
C LEU A 2 -13.09 16.75 -17.56
N SER A 3 -13.82 17.03 -16.47
CA SER A 3 -14.75 18.16 -16.35
C SER A 3 -14.08 19.55 -16.21
N GLY A 4 -12.84 19.73 -16.69
CA GLY A 4 -12.11 21.01 -16.63
C GLY A 4 -11.59 21.43 -15.24
N ILE A 5 -11.64 20.55 -14.24
CA ILE A 5 -11.19 20.82 -12.87
C ILE A 5 -10.00 19.94 -12.53
N GLY A 6 -8.85 20.56 -12.21
CA GLY A 6 -7.65 19.86 -11.75
C GLY A 6 -6.32 20.59 -12.02
N PRO A 7 -5.19 19.85 -12.07
CA PRO A 7 -3.87 20.44 -12.27
C PRO A 7 -3.74 21.00 -13.69
N ARG A 8 -3.35 22.28 -13.80
CA ARG A 8 -3.26 23.02 -15.07
C ARG A 8 -2.53 22.22 -16.16
N ALA A 9 -1.31 21.75 -15.88
CA ALA A 9 -0.49 21.06 -16.87
C ALA A 9 -1.15 19.78 -17.42
N THR A 10 -1.94 19.07 -16.60
CA THR A 10 -2.71 17.89 -17.04
C THR A 10 -3.86 18.30 -17.95
N LEU A 11 -4.60 19.36 -17.61
CA LEU A 11 -5.70 19.85 -18.45
C LEU A 11 -5.19 20.37 -19.80
N GLU A 12 -4.10 21.15 -19.79
CA GLU A 12 -3.45 21.68 -20.99
C GLU A 12 -2.88 20.56 -21.88
N LYS A 13 -2.20 19.55 -21.31
CA LYS A 13 -1.68 18.38 -22.03
C LYS A 13 -2.77 17.65 -22.85
N TYR A 14 -3.99 17.59 -22.33
CA TYR A 14 -5.12 16.90 -22.96
C TYR A 14 -6.11 17.86 -23.65
N SER A 15 -5.76 19.13 -23.82
CA SER A 15 -6.60 20.18 -24.44
C SER A 15 -8.00 20.34 -23.79
N ILE A 16 -8.10 20.06 -22.49
CA ILE A 16 -9.36 20.14 -21.73
C ILE A 16 -9.58 21.60 -21.28
N PRO A 17 -10.75 22.22 -21.58
CA PRO A 17 -11.06 23.57 -21.11
C PRO A 17 -10.99 23.68 -19.58
N MET A 18 -10.08 24.52 -19.07
CA MET A 18 -9.85 24.71 -17.63
C MET A 18 -10.93 25.60 -17.01
N LEU A 19 -11.82 25.00 -16.23
CA LEU A 19 -12.83 25.69 -15.41
C LEU A 19 -12.29 26.06 -14.02
N SER A 20 -11.45 25.21 -13.40
CA SER A 20 -10.81 25.52 -12.12
C SER A 20 -9.44 24.86 -11.97
N LYS A 21 -8.45 25.66 -11.56
CA LYS A 21 -7.06 25.25 -11.31
C LYS A 21 -6.90 24.78 -9.87
N LEU A 22 -7.21 23.51 -9.61
CA LEU A 22 -6.99 22.87 -8.31
C LEU A 22 -5.83 21.87 -8.42
N ALA A 23 -4.67 22.25 -7.87
CA ALA A 23 -3.44 21.46 -7.99
C ALA A 23 -3.51 20.12 -7.24
N GLY A 24 -4.26 20.06 -6.13
CA GLY A 24 -4.44 18.83 -5.33
C GLY A 24 -5.33 17.75 -5.95
N VAL A 25 -6.04 18.02 -7.06
CA VAL A 25 -6.91 17.00 -7.69
C VAL A 25 -6.07 15.85 -8.23
N GLY A 26 -6.36 14.64 -7.75
CA GLY A 26 -5.63 13.44 -8.07
C GLY A 26 -4.29 13.31 -7.32
N GLN A 27 -3.96 14.24 -6.42
CA GLN A 27 -2.74 14.18 -5.60
C GLN A 27 -3.05 13.59 -4.23
N SER A 28 -2.02 13.25 -3.47
CA SER A 28 -2.17 12.73 -2.10
C SER A 28 -2.98 11.42 -2.03
N LEU A 29 -2.93 10.58 -3.07
CA LEU A 29 -3.48 9.22 -3.02
C LEU A 29 -2.85 8.50 -1.83
N TRP A 30 -3.70 7.94 -0.97
CA TRP A 30 -3.28 7.17 0.19
C TRP A 30 -4.00 5.83 0.21
N ASP A 31 -3.29 4.78 0.59
CA ASP A 31 -3.78 3.42 0.70
C ASP A 31 -2.83 2.62 1.61
N GLN A 32 -3.30 1.52 2.17
CA GLN A 32 -2.51 0.66 3.05
C GLN A 32 -1.92 -0.51 2.25
N LEU A 33 -0.60 -0.68 2.34
CA LEU A 33 0.14 -1.76 1.68
C LEU A 33 0.03 -3.05 2.49
N LEU A 34 -0.55 -4.12 1.93
CA LEU A 34 -0.59 -5.46 2.52
C LEU A 34 0.60 -6.30 2.05
N PHE A 35 1.26 -6.99 2.98
CA PHE A 35 2.25 -8.03 2.67
C PHE A 35 2.21 -9.16 3.70
N SER A 36 2.30 -10.40 3.22
CA SER A 36 1.91 -11.59 4.00
C SER A 36 3.07 -12.53 4.27
N LYS A 37 3.11 -13.12 5.47
CA LYS A 37 3.97 -14.25 5.84
C LYS A 37 3.10 -15.47 6.20
N THR A 38 3.54 -16.67 5.81
CA THR A 38 2.74 -17.90 5.94
C THR A 38 3.41 -18.98 6.81
N HIS A 39 2.66 -19.48 7.80
CA HIS A 39 2.96 -20.52 8.81
C HIS A 39 1.64 -20.82 9.56
N PRO A 40 1.42 -21.99 10.19
CA PRO A 40 0.30 -22.18 11.12
C PRO A 40 0.38 -21.28 12.38
N ASP A 41 -0.75 -21.01 13.03
CA ASP A 41 -1.06 -19.73 13.72
C ASP A 41 -1.22 -19.76 15.25
N HIS A 42 -1.02 -18.59 15.89
CA HIS A 42 -1.85 -17.92 16.93
C HIS A 42 -1.24 -16.53 17.28
N SER A 43 -2.07 -15.48 17.26
CA SER A 43 -1.81 -14.02 17.42
C SER A 43 -1.06 -13.58 18.71
N ALA A 44 -0.36 -12.43 18.84
CA ALA A 44 0.13 -11.32 17.96
C ALA A 44 0.99 -10.36 18.87
N HIS A 45 1.29 -9.04 18.74
CA HIS A 45 0.83 -7.88 17.95
C HIS A 45 1.96 -6.83 17.66
N SER A 46 1.88 -5.62 18.25
CA SER A 46 2.22 -4.27 17.69
C SER A 46 3.62 -3.70 18.07
N THR A 47 4.05 -2.43 17.82
CA THR A 47 3.53 -1.17 17.21
C THR A 47 2.56 -1.32 16.03
N GLU A 48 1.69 -0.33 15.78
CA GLU A 48 0.52 -0.41 14.87
C GLU A 48 0.87 -0.48 13.36
N ILE A 49 1.46 -1.62 13.01
CA ILE A 49 1.11 -2.39 11.82
C ILE A 49 -0.17 -3.15 12.17
N GLU A 50 -1.16 -3.14 11.27
CA GLU A 50 -2.30 -4.04 11.39
C GLU A 50 -1.84 -5.45 11.03
N TYR A 51 -1.85 -6.35 12.02
CA TYR A 51 -1.54 -7.77 11.84
C TYR A 51 -2.84 -8.57 11.76
N ALA A 52 -3.32 -8.83 10.54
CA ALA A 52 -4.43 -9.73 10.31
C ALA A 52 -3.94 -11.19 10.41
N THR A 53 -4.64 -12.01 11.19
CA THR A 53 -4.46 -13.47 11.18
C THR A 53 -5.54 -14.12 10.32
N GLY A 54 -5.16 -15.16 9.57
CA GLY A 54 -6.09 -15.84 8.67
C GLY A 54 -5.60 -17.21 8.22
N THR A 55 -6.44 -17.90 7.45
CA THR A 55 -6.13 -19.21 6.86
C THR A 55 -6.37 -19.21 5.36
N SER A 56 -5.56 -19.97 4.62
CA SER A 56 -5.68 -20.18 3.18
C SER A 56 -5.36 -21.63 2.84
N ILE A 57 -5.66 -22.07 1.62
CA ILE A 57 -5.50 -23.47 1.20
C ILE A 57 -4.56 -23.52 0.01
N THR A 58 -3.53 -24.36 0.10
CA THR A 58 -2.61 -24.61 -1.04
C THR A 58 -3.36 -25.26 -2.22
N PRO A 59 -2.83 -25.15 -3.47
CA PRO A 59 -3.42 -25.85 -4.62
C PRO A 59 -3.55 -27.37 -4.46
N ASN A 60 -2.83 -27.97 -3.50
CA ASN A 60 -2.84 -29.40 -3.19
C ASN A 60 -3.79 -29.77 -2.03
N GLY A 61 -4.53 -28.81 -1.46
CA GLY A 61 -5.52 -29.04 -0.40
C GLY A 61 -4.99 -28.98 1.04
N ASN A 62 -3.71 -28.67 1.26
CA ASN A 62 -3.19 -28.46 2.62
C ASN A 62 -3.52 -27.06 3.13
N ASP A 63 -3.94 -26.97 4.39
CA ASP A 63 -4.17 -25.71 5.10
C ASP A 63 -2.87 -24.94 5.36
N LEU A 64 -2.95 -23.61 5.25
CA LEU A 64 -1.99 -22.63 5.69
C LEU A 64 -2.65 -21.72 6.71
N ALA A 65 -1.89 -21.22 7.68
CA ALA A 65 -2.24 -19.94 8.29
C ALA A 65 -1.28 -18.83 7.85
N LEU A 66 -1.69 -17.59 8.11
CA LEU A 66 -1.06 -16.38 7.65
C LEU A 66 -1.07 -15.36 8.78
N ILE A 67 0.02 -14.60 8.89
CA ILE A 67 -0.04 -13.24 9.44
C ILE A 67 0.20 -12.32 8.24
N GLU A 68 -0.73 -11.41 8.01
CA GLU A 68 -0.63 -10.37 7.00
C GLU A 68 -0.42 -9.03 7.70
N ALA A 69 0.53 -8.25 7.22
CA ALA A 69 0.89 -6.95 7.78
C ALA A 69 0.43 -5.85 6.82
N ALA A 70 -0.40 -4.93 7.31
CA ALA A 70 -0.72 -3.69 6.61
C ALA A 70 -0.06 -2.48 7.31
N LEU A 71 0.56 -1.60 6.52
CA LEU A 71 1.00 -0.30 7.03
C LEU A 71 -0.23 0.58 7.28
N SER A 72 -0.56 0.86 8.54
CA SER A 72 -1.77 1.61 8.92
C SER A 72 -1.66 3.13 8.71
N ALA A 73 -0.44 3.66 8.55
CA ALA A 73 -0.19 5.09 8.34
C ALA A 73 1.09 5.36 7.52
N PRO A 74 1.23 4.82 6.29
CA PRO A 74 2.41 5.07 5.46
C PRO A 74 2.61 6.57 5.20
N VAL A 75 3.87 7.01 5.13
CA VAL A 75 4.23 8.41 4.84
C VAL A 75 4.14 8.73 3.35
N LEU A 76 4.25 7.72 2.48
CA LEU A 76 4.17 7.88 1.04
C LEU A 76 2.78 8.30 0.55
N ARG A 77 2.77 9.03 -0.57
CA ARG A 77 1.55 9.56 -1.21
C ARG A 77 1.68 9.43 -2.72
N GLY A 78 0.77 8.65 -3.30
CA GLY A 78 0.68 8.44 -4.73
C GLY A 78 -0.12 9.52 -5.46
N ASN A 79 -0.50 9.22 -6.71
CA ASN A 79 -1.41 10.04 -7.51
C ASN A 79 -2.35 9.20 -8.40
N VAL A 80 -3.47 9.82 -8.78
CA VAL A 80 -4.38 9.35 -9.84
C VAL A 80 -4.51 10.45 -10.89
N THR A 81 -4.21 10.15 -12.14
CA THR A 81 -4.25 11.13 -13.23
C THR A 81 -4.85 10.53 -14.51
N ILE A 82 -5.34 11.39 -15.40
CA ILE A 82 -5.95 10.92 -16.66
C ILE A 82 -4.87 10.51 -17.67
N ALA A 83 -5.10 9.38 -18.35
CA ALA A 83 -4.26 8.91 -19.45
C ALA A 83 -4.65 9.56 -20.80
N SER A 84 -5.90 10.02 -20.93
CA SER A 84 -6.53 10.55 -22.15
C SER A 84 -7.59 11.61 -21.79
N ALA A 85 -8.12 12.32 -22.79
CA ALA A 85 -9.35 13.09 -22.68
C ALA A 85 -10.62 12.22 -22.82
N ASP A 86 -10.49 10.99 -23.32
CA ASP A 86 -11.58 10.02 -23.43
C ASP A 86 -11.87 9.32 -22.09
N ILE A 87 -13.14 9.34 -21.68
CA ILE A 87 -13.66 8.69 -20.48
C ILE A 87 -13.62 7.15 -20.55
N SER A 88 -13.53 6.56 -21.75
CA SER A 88 -13.36 5.11 -21.90
C SER A 88 -11.94 4.62 -21.57
N THR A 89 -10.96 5.54 -21.57
CA THR A 89 -9.57 5.21 -21.24
C THR A 89 -9.39 5.16 -19.71
N PRO A 90 -8.89 4.07 -19.12
CA PRO A 90 -8.60 4.00 -17.69
C PRO A 90 -7.61 5.10 -17.22
N PRO A 91 -7.74 5.59 -15.97
CA PRO A 91 -6.76 6.51 -15.41
C PRO A 91 -5.41 5.82 -15.17
N VAL A 92 -4.35 6.61 -15.14
CA VAL A 92 -3.08 6.19 -14.55
C VAL A 92 -3.23 6.28 -13.02
N ILE A 93 -2.97 5.19 -12.33
CA ILE A 93 -2.90 5.11 -10.88
C ILE A 93 -1.45 4.75 -10.53
N ASP A 94 -0.83 5.56 -9.69
CA ASP A 94 0.52 5.36 -9.17
C ASP A 94 0.45 5.45 -7.65
N MET A 95 0.68 4.33 -6.97
CA MET A 95 0.59 4.25 -5.51
C MET A 95 1.81 4.85 -4.80
N ALA A 96 2.92 5.09 -5.52
CA ALA A 96 4.23 5.47 -4.96
C ALA A 96 4.69 4.58 -3.78
N TRP A 97 4.29 3.31 -3.73
CA TRP A 97 4.59 2.41 -2.61
C TRP A 97 6.07 2.06 -2.51
N LEU A 98 6.63 2.18 -1.31
CA LEU A 98 8.02 1.88 -0.97
C LEU A 98 9.05 2.61 -1.88
N THR A 99 8.74 3.82 -2.34
CA THR A 99 9.64 4.70 -3.11
C THR A 99 10.10 5.94 -2.32
N ASP A 100 10.07 5.88 -0.99
CA ASP A 100 10.47 6.99 -0.11
C ASP A 100 11.99 7.20 -0.15
N PRO A 101 12.50 8.40 -0.46
CA PRO A 101 13.92 8.71 -0.37
C PRO A 101 14.54 8.54 1.03
N ALA A 102 13.73 8.48 2.09
CA ALA A 102 14.16 8.16 3.45
C ALA A 102 13.95 6.67 3.84
N ASP A 103 13.41 5.83 2.94
CA ASP A 103 13.05 4.42 3.16
C ASP A 103 12.25 4.19 4.47
N ALA A 104 11.45 5.16 4.95
CA ALA A 104 10.76 5.05 6.25
C ALA A 104 9.68 3.95 6.24
N ASP A 105 8.79 3.98 5.25
CA ASP A 105 7.78 2.93 5.05
C ASP A 105 8.43 1.56 4.77
N ALA A 106 9.59 1.56 4.09
CA ALA A 106 10.35 0.34 3.80
C ALA A 106 10.98 -0.28 5.06
N GLN A 107 11.55 0.54 5.95
CA GLN A 107 12.08 0.08 7.25
C GLN A 107 10.97 -0.51 8.12
N VAL A 108 9.78 0.12 8.17
CA VAL A 108 8.63 -0.41 8.92
C VAL A 108 8.14 -1.73 8.30
N ALA A 109 8.06 -1.84 6.98
CA ALA A 109 7.64 -3.07 6.31
C ALA A 109 8.62 -4.25 6.52
N VAL A 110 9.93 -3.99 6.47
CA VAL A 110 10.95 -5.00 6.79
C VAL A 110 10.90 -5.41 8.28
N ALA A 111 10.73 -4.44 9.18
CA ALA A 111 10.57 -4.70 10.61
C ALA A 111 9.30 -5.53 10.90
N ALA A 112 8.21 -5.29 10.16
CA ALA A 112 6.99 -6.09 10.24
C ALA A 112 7.23 -7.55 9.86
N VAL A 113 7.92 -7.85 8.75
CA VAL A 113 8.25 -9.25 8.38
C VAL A 113 9.11 -9.93 9.44
N LYS A 114 10.06 -9.20 10.05
CA LYS A 114 10.87 -9.70 11.17
C LYS A 114 10.00 -9.97 12.41
N ARG A 115 9.07 -9.07 12.77
CA ARG A 115 8.10 -9.28 13.86
C ARG A 115 7.13 -10.44 13.59
N MET A 116 6.70 -10.66 12.35
CA MET A 116 5.93 -11.85 11.99
C MET A 116 6.75 -13.13 12.14
N ARG A 117 8.06 -13.11 11.86
CA ARG A 117 8.97 -14.24 12.18
C ARG A 117 9.12 -14.47 13.69
N GLU A 118 9.26 -13.42 14.49
CA GLU A 118 9.26 -13.51 15.96
C GLU A 118 7.95 -14.11 16.50
N ALA A 119 6.80 -13.65 15.98
CA ALA A 119 5.48 -14.15 16.35
C ALA A 119 5.34 -15.66 16.04
N PHE A 120 5.59 -16.07 14.79
CA PHE A 120 5.50 -17.49 14.39
C PHE A 120 6.52 -18.40 15.10
N ALA A 121 7.68 -17.87 15.53
CA ALA A 121 8.62 -18.62 16.36
C ALA A 121 8.11 -18.88 17.79
N SER A 122 7.30 -17.97 18.35
CA SER A 122 6.75 -18.10 19.72
C SER A 122 5.69 -19.20 19.88
N ILE A 123 5.11 -19.65 18.76
CA ILE A 123 4.04 -20.65 18.67
C ILE A 123 4.50 -21.93 17.96
N ALA A 124 5.82 -22.15 17.84
CA ALA A 124 6.40 -23.22 17.03
C ALA A 124 5.85 -24.64 17.33
N ASN A 125 5.33 -24.86 18.54
CA ASN A 125 4.71 -26.11 18.99
C ASN A 125 3.37 -26.48 18.31
N ILE A 126 2.73 -25.54 17.60
CA ILE A 126 1.53 -25.77 16.78
C ILE A 126 1.77 -25.45 15.29
N THR A 127 3.01 -25.12 14.91
CA THR A 127 3.40 -24.91 13.51
C THR A 127 3.94 -26.20 12.88
N LEU A 128 3.72 -26.35 11.57
CA LEU A 128 4.20 -27.49 10.78
C LEU A 128 5.09 -27.00 9.64
N GLY A 129 6.26 -27.62 9.49
CA GLY A 129 7.21 -27.30 8.43
C GLY A 129 8.01 -26.01 8.65
N GLN A 130 8.44 -25.41 7.53
CA GLN A 130 9.19 -24.14 7.50
C GLN A 130 8.32 -23.03 6.88
N GLU A 131 8.80 -21.79 6.99
CA GLU A 131 8.24 -20.63 6.29
C GLU A 131 8.10 -20.90 4.79
N LEU A 132 6.88 -20.82 4.23
CA LEU A 132 6.69 -21.00 2.79
C LEU A 132 6.95 -19.71 2.00
N ALA A 133 6.62 -18.56 2.60
CA ALA A 133 6.77 -17.24 2.02
C ALA A 133 7.02 -16.20 3.13
N PRO A 134 8.03 -15.32 3.02
CA PRO A 134 9.05 -15.21 1.95
C PRO A 134 9.99 -16.40 1.76
N GLY A 135 10.06 -17.30 2.75
CA GLY A 135 10.92 -18.49 2.75
C GLY A 135 12.17 -18.31 3.62
N PRO A 136 12.73 -19.41 4.16
CA PRO A 136 13.79 -19.36 5.17
C PRO A 136 15.11 -18.79 4.65
N ASP A 137 15.35 -18.80 3.34
CA ASP A 137 16.60 -18.30 2.74
C ASP A 137 16.64 -16.76 2.63
N ILE A 138 15.48 -16.09 2.63
CA ILE A 138 15.35 -14.63 2.50
C ILE A 138 15.58 -13.99 3.87
N GLN A 139 16.80 -13.55 4.20
CA GLN A 139 17.15 -13.13 5.57
C GLN A 139 17.56 -11.66 5.73
N SER A 140 18.23 -11.06 4.75
CA SER A 140 18.64 -9.66 4.85
C SER A 140 17.49 -8.70 4.59
N ASP A 141 17.57 -7.50 5.17
CA ASP A 141 16.62 -6.40 4.97
C ASP A 141 16.40 -6.06 3.49
N ALA A 142 17.44 -6.18 2.66
CA ALA A 142 17.37 -5.95 1.22
C ALA A 142 16.58 -7.05 0.48
N GLU A 143 16.78 -8.33 0.83
CA GLU A 143 16.04 -9.45 0.24
C GLU A 143 14.57 -9.44 0.70
N ILE A 144 14.32 -9.13 1.97
CA ILE A 144 12.97 -8.95 2.53
C ILE A 144 12.26 -7.79 1.80
N LEU A 145 12.91 -6.64 1.64
CA LEU A 145 12.32 -5.49 0.93
C LEU A 145 12.09 -5.79 -0.56
N ALA A 146 12.98 -6.53 -1.21
CA ALA A 146 12.81 -6.97 -2.59
C ALA A 146 11.64 -7.97 -2.75
N TYR A 147 11.43 -8.85 -1.77
CA TYR A 147 10.25 -9.71 -1.69
C TYR A 147 8.98 -8.87 -1.54
N ILE A 148 8.91 -7.98 -0.53
CA ILE A 148 7.76 -7.12 -0.27
C ILE A 148 7.40 -6.30 -1.52
N ARG A 149 8.37 -5.64 -2.16
CA ARG A 149 8.18 -4.87 -3.42
C ARG A 149 7.68 -5.73 -4.59
N LYS A 150 7.80 -7.06 -4.54
CA LYS A 150 7.34 -8.01 -5.58
C LYS A 150 5.96 -8.62 -5.27
N THR A 151 5.58 -8.77 -4.00
CA THR A 151 4.40 -9.55 -3.60
C THR A 151 3.31 -8.77 -2.89
N SER A 152 3.54 -7.51 -2.52
CA SER A 152 2.54 -6.71 -1.82
C SER A 152 1.31 -6.38 -2.67
N VAL A 153 0.16 -6.23 -2.02
CA VAL A 153 -1.11 -5.86 -2.63
C VAL A 153 -1.80 -4.72 -1.87
N THR A 154 -2.89 -4.20 -2.41
CA THR A 154 -3.76 -3.22 -1.74
C THR A 154 -4.78 -3.96 -0.86
N ILE A 155 -5.16 -3.38 0.28
CA ILE A 155 -6.39 -3.79 1.01
C ILE A 155 -7.66 -3.06 0.52
N TYR A 156 -7.55 -2.37 -0.62
CA TYR A 156 -8.60 -1.61 -1.30
C TYR A 156 -9.08 -0.36 -0.55
N HIS A 157 -8.21 0.27 0.25
CA HIS A 157 -8.49 1.47 1.05
C HIS A 157 -8.03 2.78 0.37
N ALA A 158 -7.93 2.78 -0.96
CA ALA A 158 -7.50 3.91 -1.78
C ALA A 158 -8.37 5.17 -1.59
N ALA A 159 -7.78 6.24 -1.07
CA ALA A 159 -8.46 7.43 -0.58
C ALA A 159 -7.69 8.75 -0.84
N ALA A 160 -8.25 9.85 -0.31
CA ALA A 160 -7.64 11.19 -0.21
C ALA A 160 -7.30 11.96 -1.51
N THR A 161 -7.55 11.41 -2.70
CA THR A 161 -7.23 12.04 -4.02
C THR A 161 -7.92 13.39 -4.30
N CYS A 162 -8.87 13.80 -3.46
CA CYS A 162 -9.52 15.11 -3.49
C CYS A 162 -9.61 15.65 -2.05
N ALA A 163 -8.45 15.97 -1.46
CA ALA A 163 -8.33 16.31 -0.06
C ALA A 163 -9.24 17.47 0.39
N MET A 164 -9.82 17.34 1.58
CA MET A 164 -10.52 18.41 2.29
C MET A 164 -9.52 19.26 3.07
N GLY A 165 -9.64 20.59 3.02
CA GLY A 165 -8.72 21.48 3.72
C GLY A 165 -9.23 22.89 3.95
N LYS A 166 -8.47 23.66 4.73
CA LYS A 166 -8.84 25.03 5.12
C LYS A 166 -8.66 25.99 3.94
N ARG A 167 -9.49 27.03 3.86
CA ARG A 167 -9.30 28.14 2.91
C ARG A 167 -7.87 28.69 2.97
N GLY A 168 -7.14 28.58 1.86
CA GLY A 168 -5.75 29.02 1.73
C GLY A 168 -4.74 27.86 1.62
N ASP A 169 -5.15 26.63 1.91
CA ASP A 169 -4.40 25.43 1.55
C ASP A 169 -4.35 25.27 0.02
N SER A 170 -3.15 25.14 -0.55
CA SER A 170 -2.92 24.98 -1.99
C SER A 170 -3.20 23.58 -2.52
N ASN A 171 -3.28 22.59 -1.64
CA ASN A 171 -3.47 21.18 -1.94
C ASN A 171 -4.92 20.72 -1.65
N ALA A 172 -5.71 21.54 -0.95
CA ALA A 172 -7.14 21.31 -0.79
C ALA A 172 -7.89 21.35 -2.12
N VAL A 173 -8.89 20.47 -2.24
CA VAL A 173 -9.81 20.37 -3.38
C VAL A 173 -11.24 20.73 -2.96
N VAL A 174 -11.61 20.43 -1.71
CA VAL A 174 -12.88 20.80 -1.09
C VAL A 174 -12.63 21.48 0.26
N ASP A 175 -13.59 22.28 0.72
CA ASP A 175 -13.55 23.04 1.98
C ASP A 175 -14.06 22.24 3.19
N SER A 176 -13.75 22.76 4.38
CA SER A 176 -13.97 22.15 5.71
C SER A 176 -15.01 22.89 6.54
#